data_AF-A0A955W604-F1
#
_entry.id   AF-A0A955W604-F1
#
_cell.length_a   1.000
_cell.length_b   1.000
_cell.length_c   1.000
_cell.angle_alpha   90.00
_cell.angle_beta   90.00
_cell.angle_gamma   90.00
#
_symmetry.space_group_name_H-M   'P 1'
#
loop_
_entity.id
_entity.type
_entity.pdbx_description
1 polymer ?
#
loop_
_entity_poly.entity_id
_entity_poly.type
_entity_poly.pdbx_seq_one_letter_code
_entity_poly.pdbx_strand_id
1 'polypeptide(L)'
;MTAPPIAKSPREGLRPRARLVLFVHLGLLLASAGLGGCAHVPPYAREDLTRAGMESESEAEEERFRSHVYDAREGAAGGHGSTGGGCGCN
;
A
#
# COMPACT_ATOMS: atom_id res chain seq x y z
N MET A 1 -35.41 -39.58 30.73
CA MET A 1 -34.54 -39.29 29.56
C MET A 1 -35.29 -38.35 28.64
N THR A 2 -35.22 -37.05 28.91
CA THR A 2 -35.78 -35.99 28.04
C THR A 2 -34.60 -35.14 27.60
N ALA A 3 -34.17 -35.30 26.35
CA ALA A 3 -33.11 -34.48 25.77
C ALA A 3 -33.61 -33.03 25.59
N PRO A 4 -32.79 -32.01 25.87
CA PRO A 4 -33.15 -30.63 25.56
C PRO A 4 -33.12 -30.38 24.04
N PRO A 5 -34.02 -29.52 23.49
CA PRO A 5 -33.97 -29.14 22.09
C PRO A 5 -32.70 -28.32 21.83
N ILE A 6 -31.90 -28.78 20.85
CA ILE A 6 -30.70 -28.10 20.36
C ILE A 6 -31.13 -26.75 19.77
N ALA A 7 -30.80 -25.66 20.46
CA ALA A 7 -31.00 -24.31 19.97
C ALA A 7 -30.22 -24.11 18.66
N LYS A 8 -30.92 -23.87 17.55
CA LYS A 8 -30.31 -23.52 16.27
C LYS A 8 -29.57 -22.19 16.43
N SER A 9 -28.27 -22.23 16.10
CA SER A 9 -27.34 -21.11 16.10
C SER A 9 -27.91 -19.86 15.39
N PRO A 10 -27.66 -18.62 15.87
CA PRO A 10 -28.24 -17.37 15.33
C PRO A 10 -27.72 -16.98 13.93
N ARG A 11 -26.96 -17.85 13.26
CA ARG A 11 -26.29 -17.56 11.99
C ARG A 11 -27.22 -17.74 10.77
N GLU A 12 -28.53 -17.71 10.96
CA GLU A 12 -29.52 -17.71 9.87
C GLU A 12 -29.49 -16.36 9.15
N GLY A 13 -28.55 -16.25 8.21
CA GLY A 13 -28.66 -15.46 6.99
C GLY A 13 -28.83 -13.96 7.18
N LEU A 14 -27.72 -13.22 7.29
CA LEU A 14 -27.71 -11.79 6.99
C LEU A 14 -28.38 -11.58 5.64
N ARG A 15 -29.55 -10.93 5.64
CA ARG A 15 -30.45 -10.76 4.48
C ARG A 15 -29.63 -10.26 3.27
N PRO A 16 -29.94 -10.68 2.03
CA PRO A 16 -29.17 -10.26 0.84
C PRO A 16 -29.08 -8.74 0.70
N ARG A 17 -30.10 -8.01 1.16
CA ARG A 17 -30.10 -6.54 1.27
C ARG A 17 -29.09 -6.01 2.30
N ALA A 18 -28.94 -6.68 3.44
CA ALA A 18 -27.97 -6.30 4.46
C ALA A 18 -26.52 -6.60 4.02
N ARG A 19 -26.31 -7.66 3.23
CA ARG A 19 -25.01 -7.90 2.56
C ARG A 19 -24.70 -6.81 1.53
N LEU A 20 -25.67 -6.44 0.69
CA LEU A 20 -25.50 -5.37 -0.29
C LEU A 20 -25.18 -4.02 0.38
N VAL A 21 -25.91 -3.66 1.44
CA VAL A 21 -25.67 -2.44 2.22
C VAL A 21 -24.26 -2.45 2.85
N LEU A 22 -23.83 -3.61 3.38
CA LEU A 22 -22.48 -3.77 3.92
C LEU A 22 -21.40 -3.57 2.85
N PHE A 23 -21.57 -4.14 1.65
CA PHE A 23 -20.63 -3.95 0.55
C PHE A 23 -20.60 -2.50 0.04
N VAL A 24 -21.74 -1.82 -0.01
CA VAL A 24 -21.81 -0.39 -0.40
C VAL A 24 -21.08 0.48 0.62
N HIS A 25 -21.29 0.26 1.93
CA HIS A 25 -20.57 1.00 2.96
C HIS A 25 -19.06 0.72 2.94
N LEU A 26 -18.66 -0.53 2.73
CA LEU A 26 -17.24 -0.88 2.62
C LEU A 26 -16.60 -0.22 1.39
N GLY A 27 -17.28 -0.22 0.25
CA GLY A 27 -16.81 0.46 -0.96
C GLY A 27 -16.70 1.98 -0.78
N LEU A 28 -17.67 2.60 -0.11
CA LEU A 28 -17.64 4.03 0.19
C LEU A 28 -16.47 4.41 1.12
N LEU A 29 -16.20 3.59 2.14
CA LEU A 29 -15.06 3.80 3.05
C LEU A 29 -13.73 3.70 2.30
N LEU A 30 -13.55 2.68 1.45
CA LEU A 30 -12.33 2.53 0.64
C LEU A 30 -12.15 3.69 -0.35
N ALA A 31 -13.22 4.14 -1.00
CA ALA A 31 -13.15 5.27 -1.93
C ALA A 31 -12.74 6.57 -1.22
N SER A 32 -13.20 6.80 0.00
CA SER A 32 -12.85 7.99 0.78
C SER A 32 -11.37 8.03 1.20
N ALA A 33 -10.75 6.86 1.42
CA ALA A 33 -9.34 6.78 1.81
C ALA A 33 -8.37 7.22 0.70
N GLY A 34 -8.78 7.15 -0.57
CA GLY A 34 -7.95 7.55 -1.72
C GLY A 34 -7.88 9.06 -1.98
N LEU A 35 -8.72 9.87 -1.32
CA LEU A 35 -8.80 11.32 -1.58
C LEU A 35 -7.71 12.14 -0.88
N GLY A 36 -6.90 11.54 0.01
CA GLY A 36 -5.91 12.23 0.84
C GLY A 36 -4.54 12.52 0.20
N GLY A 37 -4.36 12.30 -1.10
CA GLY A 37 -3.02 12.35 -1.73
C GLY A 37 -2.52 13.73 -2.19
N CYS A 38 -3.38 14.75 -2.24
CA CYS A 38 -3.03 16.04 -2.82
C CYS A 38 -2.75 17.10 -1.74
N ALA A 39 -1.50 17.19 -1.28
CA ALA A 39 -1.03 18.28 -0.43
C ALA A 39 -0.37 19.38 -1.27
N HIS A 40 -0.87 20.61 -1.17
CA HIS A 40 -0.21 21.77 -1.79
C HIS A 40 1.00 22.16 -0.95
N VAL A 41 2.20 21.79 -1.39
CA VAL A 41 3.47 22.18 -0.77
C VAL A 41 3.98 23.46 -1.42
N PRO A 42 4.16 24.56 -0.67
CA PRO A 42 4.66 25.80 -1.23
C PRO A 42 6.11 25.64 -1.73
N PRO A 43 6.56 26.42 -2.72
CA PRO A 43 7.88 26.22 -3.34
C PRO A 43 9.05 26.26 -2.37
N TYR A 44 8.97 27.13 -1.36
CA TYR A 44 9.96 27.28 -0.27
C TYR A 44 9.86 26.19 0.82
N ALA A 45 9.02 25.17 0.66
CA ALA A 45 9.09 23.99 1.52
C ALA A 45 9.78 22.82 0.80
N ARG A 46 10.16 23.01 -0.47
CA ARG A 46 10.76 21.95 -1.30
C ARG A 46 12.27 21.89 -1.18
N GLU A 47 12.94 22.95 -0.71
CA GLU A 47 14.39 22.92 -0.50
C GLU A 47 14.83 21.89 0.55
N ASP A 48 13.92 21.52 1.48
CA ASP A 48 14.19 20.50 2.50
C ASP A 48 14.43 19.12 1.87
N LEU A 49 13.80 18.87 0.72
CA LEU A 49 13.89 17.63 -0.07
C LEU A 49 15.09 17.60 -1.04
N THR A 50 15.81 18.71 -1.19
CA THR A 50 16.94 18.84 -2.13
C THR A 50 18.23 19.23 -1.42
N ARG A 51 18.41 18.80 -0.17
CA ARG A 51 19.71 18.98 0.52
C ARG A 51 20.79 18.23 -0.25
N ALA A 52 21.98 18.85 -0.40
CA ALA A 52 23.11 18.25 -1.09
C ALA A 52 23.52 16.87 -0.52
N GLY A 53 23.28 16.61 0.77
CA GLY A 53 23.53 15.29 1.39
C GLY A 53 22.50 14.20 1.04
N MET A 54 21.46 14.51 0.28
CA MET A 54 20.48 13.54 -0.24
C MET A 54 20.69 13.27 -1.75
N GLU A 55 21.81 13.74 -2.31
CA GLU A 55 22.17 13.57 -3.72
C GLU A 55 22.72 12.15 -3.96
N SER A 56 21.89 11.30 -4.58
CA SER A 56 22.23 9.90 -4.89
C SER A 56 23.37 9.75 -5.91
N GLU A 57 23.62 10.77 -6.74
CA GLU A 57 24.66 10.70 -7.77
C GLU A 57 26.08 10.80 -7.19
N SER A 58 26.22 11.35 -5.99
CA SER A 58 27.53 11.52 -5.33
C SER A 58 28.18 10.19 -4.89
N GLU A 59 27.37 9.13 -4.73
CA GLU A 59 27.79 7.80 -4.25
C GLU A 59 27.46 6.69 -5.27
N ALA A 60 27.54 7.00 -6.56
CA ALA A 60 27.10 6.10 -7.64
C ALA A 60 27.77 4.71 -7.65
N GLU A 61 29.00 4.57 -7.15
CA GLU A 61 29.67 3.28 -7.02
C GLU A 61 29.08 2.41 -5.90
N GLU A 62 28.77 3.02 -4.76
CA GLU A 62 28.12 2.34 -3.64
C GLU A 62 26.69 1.93 -4.01
N GLU A 63 25.94 2.81 -4.67
CA GLU A 63 24.59 2.54 -5.17
C GLU A 63 24.57 1.30 -6.09
N ARG A 64 25.53 1.19 -7.02
CA ARG A 64 25.66 0.03 -7.92
C ARG A 64 25.94 -1.26 -7.15
N PHE A 65 26.85 -1.21 -6.17
CA PHE A 65 27.17 -2.37 -5.34
C PHE A 65 25.95 -2.83 -4.53
N ARG A 66 25.25 -1.89 -3.90
CA ARG A 66 24.04 -2.16 -3.11
C ARG A 66 22.92 -2.71 -3.98
N SER A 67 22.67 -2.12 -5.15
CA SER A 67 21.69 -2.64 -6.11
C SER A 67 21.97 -4.10 -6.45
N HIS A 68 23.22 -4.44 -6.78
CA HIS A 68 23.58 -5.83 -7.10
C HIS A 68 23.32 -6.80 -5.93
N VAL A 69 23.57 -6.36 -4.69
CA VAL A 69 23.27 -7.17 -3.49
C VAL A 69 21.78 -7.34 -3.27
N TYR A 70 20.98 -6.29 -3.43
CA TYR A 70 19.52 -6.34 -3.30
C TYR A 70 18.89 -7.16 -4.42
N ASP A 71 19.33 -6.99 -5.66
CA ASP A 71 18.88 -7.79 -6.81
C ASP A 71 19.11 -9.29 -6.55
N ALA A 72 20.28 -9.65 -6.01
CA ALA A 72 20.62 -11.04 -5.72
C ALA A 72 19.85 -11.63 -4.52
N ARG A 73 19.49 -10.81 -3.52
CA ARG A 73 18.85 -11.28 -2.29
C ARG A 73 17.33 -11.25 -2.33
N GLU A 74 16.77 -10.25 -3.01
CA GLU A 74 15.35 -9.94 -2.96
C GLU A 74 14.66 -10.20 -4.31
N GLY A 75 15.43 -10.40 -5.38
CA GLY A 75 14.89 -10.63 -6.73
C GLY A 75 14.11 -9.43 -7.29
N ALA A 76 14.27 -8.26 -6.68
CA ALA A 76 13.55 -7.03 -7.02
C ALA A 76 14.50 -6.08 -7.77
N ALA A 77 14.35 -6.01 -9.10
CA ALA A 77 15.08 -5.07 -9.93
C ALA A 77 14.31 -3.75 -10.11
N GLY A 78 15.01 -2.61 -10.09
CA GLY A 78 14.48 -1.29 -10.48
C GLY A 78 13.93 -0.38 -9.37
N GLY A 79 14.32 -0.61 -8.11
CA GLY A 79 13.92 0.24 -6.97
C GLY A 79 14.90 1.35 -6.57
N HIS A 80 16.08 1.42 -7.19
CA HIS A 80 17.15 2.35 -6.83
C HIS A 80 17.08 3.60 -7.72
N GLY A 81 16.83 4.77 -7.11
CA GLY A 81 16.68 6.07 -7.78
C GLY A 81 15.30 6.73 -7.64
N SER A 82 15.20 8.04 -7.92
CA SER A 82 13.98 8.85 -7.79
C SER A 82 12.84 8.46 -8.74
N THR A 83 13.10 7.56 -9.67
CA THR A 83 12.12 6.95 -10.57
C THR A 83 11.71 5.59 -10.03
N GLY A 84 10.81 5.59 -9.04
CA GLY A 84 10.17 4.37 -8.56
C GLY A 84 9.32 3.71 -9.65
N GLY A 85 9.34 2.38 -9.71
CA GLY A 85 8.40 1.63 -10.56
C GLY A 85 8.69 0.14 -10.65
N GLY A 86 8.46 -0.60 -9.57
CA GLY A 86 8.38 -2.06 -9.63
C GLY A 86 7.09 -2.54 -10.32
N CYS A 87 7.25 -3.26 -11.42
CA CYS A 87 6.56 -4.49 -11.85
C CYS A 87 7.18 -4.84 -13.21
N GLY A 88 8.35 -5.49 -13.18
CA GLY A 88 9.18 -5.81 -14.36
C GLY A 88 8.59 -6.91 -15.25
N CYS A 89 7.32 -6.84 -15.60
CA CYS A 89 6.73 -7.67 -16.65
C CYS A 89 7.02 -7.02 -18.01
N ASN A 90 8.09 -7.46 -18.65
CA ASN A 90 8.23 -7.36 -20.11
C ASN A 90 7.53 -8.58 -20.74
#